data_AF-A0A8T4X4I3-F1
#
_entry.id   AF-A0A8T4X4I3-F1
#
_cell.length_a   1.000
_cell.length_b   1.000
_cell.length_c   1.000
_cell.angle_alpha   90.00
_cell.angle_beta   90.00
_cell.angle_gamma   90.00
#
_symmetry.space_group_name_H-M   'P 1'
#
loop_
_entity.id
_entity.type
_entity.pdbx_description
1 polymer ?
#
loop_
_entity_poly.entity_id
_entity_poly.type
_entity_poly.pdbx_seq_one_letter_code
_entity_poly.pdbx_strand_id
1 'polypeptide(L)'
;IVYCVTDELGRDRNERKEKTYPKIQANWKATVVKICDRIANVSQSKDYNKGLYEMYKKEHKIFCSRLMSKEHPHEETNKAWNRLGVLLNGI
;
A
#
# COMPACT_ATOMS: atom_id res chain seq x y z
N ILE A 1 4.21 -13.92 -6.77
CA ILE A 1 4.05 -12.50 -6.37
C ILE A 1 2.77 -11.90 -6.97
N VAL A 2 2.52 -12.00 -8.28
CA VAL A 2 1.30 -11.47 -8.95
C VAL A 2 0.01 -11.89 -8.22
N TYR A 3 -0.15 -13.20 -7.98
CA TYR A 3 -1.30 -13.73 -7.22
C TYR A 3 -1.54 -13.04 -5.86
N CYS A 4 -0.46 -12.70 -5.14
CA CYS A 4 -0.55 -12.07 -3.82
C CYS A 4 -1.11 -10.66 -3.91
N VAL A 5 -0.81 -9.92 -4.98
CA VAL A 5 -1.22 -8.52 -5.16
C VAL A 5 -2.53 -8.37 -5.96
N THR A 6 -3.03 -9.45 -6.55
CA THR A 6 -4.37 -9.52 -7.13
C THR A 6 -5.42 -9.47 -6.02
N ASP A 7 -6.30 -8.48 -6.11
CA ASP A 7 -7.39 -8.29 -5.17
C ASP A 7 -8.35 -9.49 -5.19
N GLU A 8 -8.71 -9.95 -4.00
CA GLU A 8 -9.77 -10.93 -3.78
C GLU A 8 -11.14 -10.36 -4.13
N LEU A 9 -12.12 -11.24 -4.39
CA LEU A 9 -13.50 -10.84 -4.63
C LEU A 9 -14.16 -10.31 -3.35
N GLY A 10 -14.92 -9.23 -3.49
CA GLY A 10 -15.63 -8.57 -2.39
C GLY A 10 -16.65 -7.57 -2.93
N ARG A 11 -17.67 -7.26 -2.12
CA ARG A 11 -18.79 -6.39 -2.52
C ARG A 11 -18.38 -4.93 -2.66
N ASP A 12 -17.37 -4.52 -1.91
CA ASP A 12 -16.84 -3.17 -1.93
C ASP A 12 -15.31 -3.16 -1.85
N ARG A 13 -14.72 -1.97 -1.93
CA ARG A 13 -13.26 -1.79 -1.89
C ARG A 13 -12.66 -2.15 -0.53
N ASN A 14 -13.40 -2.01 0.56
CA ASN A 14 -12.92 -2.35 1.90
C ASN A 14 -12.85 -3.86 2.05
N GLU A 15 -13.91 -4.57 1.69
CA GLU A 15 -13.98 -6.04 1.76
C GLU A 15 -12.88 -6.68 0.91
N ARG A 16 -12.68 -6.19 -0.33
CA ARG A 16 -11.59 -6.68 -1.20
C ARG A 16 -10.23 -6.52 -0.52
N LYS A 17 -9.95 -5.36 0.07
CA LYS A 17 -8.68 -5.10 0.76
C LYS A 17 -8.50 -5.96 2.01
N GLU A 18 -9.54 -6.11 2.82
CA GLU A 18 -9.48 -6.93 4.04
C GLU A 18 -9.12 -8.38 3.73
N LYS A 19 -9.68 -8.93 2.65
CA LYS A 19 -9.34 -10.29 2.18
C LYS A 19 -7.97 -10.38 1.52
N THR A 20 -7.52 -9.31 0.86
CA THR A 20 -6.26 -9.32 0.09
C THR A 20 -5.03 -9.02 0.94
N TYR A 21 -5.13 -8.12 1.93
CA TYR A 21 -3.97 -7.71 2.74
C TYR A 21 -3.24 -8.87 3.43
N PRO A 22 -3.90 -9.90 3.99
CA PRO A 22 -3.20 -11.06 4.54
C PRO A 22 -2.29 -11.76 3.51
N LYS A 23 -2.75 -11.90 2.26
CA LYS A 23 -1.94 -12.50 1.17
C LYS A 23 -0.72 -11.66 0.83
N ILE A 24 -0.87 -10.34 0.85
CA ILE A 24 0.23 -9.40 0.57
C ILE A 24 1.23 -9.40 1.72
N GLN A 25 0.76 -9.30 2.95
CA GLN A 25 1.60 -9.28 4.15
C GLN A 25 2.37 -10.60 4.32
N ALA A 26 1.79 -11.75 3.94
CA ALA A 26 2.48 -13.04 3.99
C ALA A 26 3.70 -13.14 3.06
N ASN A 27 3.91 -12.18 2.14
CA ASN A 27 5.03 -12.17 1.22
C ASN A 27 5.65 -10.76 1.12
N TRP A 28 6.84 -10.57 1.68
CA TRP A 28 7.50 -9.27 1.71
C TRP A 28 7.71 -8.66 0.32
N LYS A 29 7.98 -9.48 -0.72
CA LYS A 29 8.11 -8.99 -2.10
C LYS A 29 6.79 -8.46 -2.64
N ALA A 30 5.68 -9.12 -2.32
CA ALA A 30 4.34 -8.64 -2.68
C ALA A 30 4.01 -7.33 -1.94
N THR A 31 4.44 -7.21 -0.68
CA THR A 31 4.33 -5.97 0.10
C THR A 31 5.08 -4.83 -0.59
N VAL A 32 6.33 -5.02 -1.01
CA VAL A 32 7.10 -4.03 -1.78
C VAL A 32 6.36 -3.61 -3.05
N VAL A 33 5.87 -4.57 -3.83
CA VAL A 33 5.11 -4.28 -5.06
C VAL A 33 3.87 -3.43 -4.76
N LYS A 34 3.10 -3.73 -3.70
CA LYS A 34 1.91 -2.95 -3.35
C LYS A 34 2.25 -1.55 -2.84
N ILE A 35 3.41 -1.37 -2.19
CA ILE A 35 3.91 -0.05 -1.81
C ILE A 35 4.28 0.75 -3.07
N CYS A 36 4.98 0.14 -4.03
CA CYS A 36 5.33 0.79 -5.31
C CYS A 36 4.08 1.20 -6.11
N ASP A 37 3.07 0.31 -6.19
CA ASP A 37 1.76 0.63 -6.76
C ASP A 37 1.13 1.84 -6.05
N ARG A 38 1.17 1.88 -4.71
CA ARG A 38 0.66 3.03 -3.96
C ARG A 38 1.45 4.31 -4.23
N ILE A 39 2.78 4.24 -4.33
CA ILE A 39 3.65 5.39 -4.64
C ILE A 39 3.25 6.00 -5.99
N ALA A 40 3.13 5.17 -7.03
CA ALA A 40 2.73 5.62 -8.36
C ALA A 40 1.36 6.31 -8.34
N ASN A 41 0.38 5.65 -7.71
CA ASN A 41 -0.99 6.17 -7.61
C ASN A 41 -1.07 7.48 -6.81
N VAL A 42 -0.38 7.56 -5.67
CA VAL A 42 -0.35 8.77 -4.83
C VAL A 42 0.31 9.91 -5.58
N SER A 43 1.48 9.67 -6.18
CA SER A 43 2.22 10.68 -6.93
C SER A 43 1.37 11.27 -8.06
N GLN A 44 0.70 10.42 -8.85
CA GLN A 44 -0.12 10.88 -9.96
C GLN A 44 -1.40 11.59 -9.47
N SER A 45 -2.06 11.06 -8.44
CA SER A 45 -3.27 11.66 -7.89
C SER A 45 -3.04 13.03 -7.26
N LYS A 46 -1.84 13.29 -6.73
CA LYS A 46 -1.51 14.56 -6.06
C LYS A 46 -1.67 15.75 -6.99
N ASP A 47 -1.29 15.58 -8.26
CA ASP A 47 -1.32 16.64 -9.26
C ASP A 47 -2.64 16.68 -10.03
N TYR A 48 -3.22 15.51 -10.35
CA TYR A 48 -4.35 15.42 -11.28
C TYR A 48 -5.70 15.09 -10.62
N ASN A 49 -5.74 14.56 -9.39
CA ASN A 49 -6.99 14.17 -8.73
C ASN A 49 -6.89 14.27 -7.20
N LYS A 50 -7.11 15.47 -6.67
CA LYS A 50 -7.02 15.77 -5.23
C LYS A 50 -7.97 14.90 -4.37
N GLY A 51 -9.16 14.56 -4.88
CA GLY A 51 -10.09 13.70 -4.16
C GLY A 51 -9.54 12.28 -3.95
N LEU A 52 -8.90 11.73 -4.98
CA LEU A 52 -8.23 10.43 -4.90
C LEU A 52 -7.01 10.48 -3.99
N TYR A 53 -6.24 11.57 -4.01
CA TYR A 53 -5.11 11.80 -3.10
C TYR A 53 -5.56 11.83 -1.64
N GLU A 54 -6.63 12.56 -1.31
CA GLU A 54 -7.18 12.62 0.05
C GLU A 54 -7.73 11.27 0.52
N MET A 55 -8.32 10.48 -0.38
CA MET A 55 -8.68 9.09 -0.08
C MET A 55 -7.42 8.29 0.31
N TYR A 56 -6.32 8.40 -0.43
CA TYR A 56 -5.08 7.71 -0.08
C TYR A 56 -4.47 8.13 1.25
N LYS A 57 -4.55 9.42 1.60
CA LYS A 57 -4.15 9.92 2.93
C LYS A 57 -4.97 9.30 4.05
N LYS A 58 -6.30 9.29 3.93
CA LYS A 58 -7.20 8.69 4.92
C LYS A 58 -6.91 7.21 5.13
N GLU A 59 -6.58 6.50 4.07
CA GLU A 59 -6.29 5.07 4.11
C GLU A 59 -4.88 4.72 4.56
N HIS A 60 -3.96 5.68 4.60
CA HIS A 60 -2.54 5.43 4.79
C HIS A 60 -2.25 4.68 6.10
N LYS A 61 -2.89 5.09 7.20
CA LYS A 61 -2.72 4.44 8.51
C LYS A 61 -3.09 2.96 8.48
N ILE A 62 -4.24 2.64 7.86
CA ILE A 62 -4.72 1.24 7.75
C ILE A 62 -3.82 0.45 6.79
N PHE A 63 -3.39 1.07 5.70
CA PHE A 63 -2.49 0.43 4.75
C PHE A 63 -1.16 0.02 5.40
N CYS A 64 -0.53 0.91 6.17
CA CYS A 64 0.69 0.60 6.91
C CYS A 64 0.45 -0.49 7.96
N SER A 65 -0.60 -0.38 8.78
CA SER A 65 -0.84 -1.35 9.86
C SER A 65 -1.16 -2.76 9.36
N ARG A 66 -1.72 -2.88 8.14
CA ARG A 66 -2.07 -4.17 7.54
C ARG A 66 -0.92 -4.84 6.80
N LEU A 67 0.05 -4.08 6.30
CA LEU A 67 1.14 -4.60 5.46
C LEU A 67 2.51 -4.63 6.16
N MET A 68 2.74 -3.80 7.18
CA MET A 68 3.95 -3.91 7.99
C MET A 68 3.96 -5.24 8.75
N SER A 69 5.12 -5.88 8.80
CA SER A 69 5.35 -7.15 9.49
C SER A 69 6.80 -7.18 9.96
N LYS A 70 7.04 -7.73 11.16
CA LYS A 70 8.39 -7.84 11.75
C LYS A 70 9.23 -8.90 11.06
N GLU A 71 8.56 -9.82 10.37
CA GLU A 71 9.13 -10.93 9.61
C GLU A 71 9.65 -10.49 8.24
N HIS A 72 9.32 -9.27 7.79
CA HIS A 72 9.83 -8.73 6.54
C HIS A 72 11.29 -8.28 6.68
N PRO A 73 12.13 -8.50 5.66
CA PRO A 73 13.48 -7.94 5.65
C PRO A 73 13.40 -6.40 5.64
N HIS A 74 13.77 -5.79 6.77
CA HIS A 74 13.65 -4.36 6.98
C HIS A 74 14.45 -3.55 5.94
N GLU A 75 15.68 -3.98 5.63
CA GLU A 75 16.55 -3.28 4.67
C GLU A 75 15.95 -3.21 3.25
N GLU A 76 15.20 -4.23 2.86
CA GLU A 76 14.55 -4.31 1.55
C GLU A 76 13.25 -3.50 1.51
N THR A 77 12.45 -3.54 2.58
CA THR A 77 11.11 -2.92 2.60
C THR A 77 11.15 -1.44 2.98
N ASN A 78 12.11 -1.01 3.80
CA ASN A 78 12.14 0.35 4.36
C ASN A 78 12.31 1.43 3.28
N LYS A 79 13.07 1.16 2.21
CA LYS A 79 13.23 2.10 1.10
C LYS A 79 11.89 2.50 0.47
N ALA A 80 11.00 1.52 0.28
CA ALA A 80 9.67 1.75 -0.27
C ALA A 80 8.76 2.48 0.75
N TRP A 81 8.79 2.09 2.02
CA TRP A 81 8.03 2.75 3.08
C TRP A 81 8.40 4.22 3.25
N ASN A 82 9.69 4.52 3.31
CA ASN A 82 10.19 5.90 3.41
C ASN A 82 9.73 6.74 2.22
N ARG A 83 9.85 6.21 0.99
CA ARG A 83 9.41 6.95 -0.21
C ARG A 83 7.91 7.25 -0.18
N LEU A 84 7.08 6.30 0.25
CA LEU A 84 5.65 6.52 0.39
C LEU A 84 5.34 7.55 1.50
N GLY A 85 6.07 7.50 2.61
CA GLY A 85 5.95 8.45 3.72
C GLY A 85 6.21 9.90 3.29
N VAL A 86 7.29 10.14 2.54
CA VAL A 86 7.62 11.48 1.98
C VAL A 86 6.44 12.03 1.16
N LEU A 87 5.80 11.19 0.33
CA LEU A 87 4.71 11.63 -0.54
C LEU A 87 3.44 12.02 0.22
N LEU A 88 3.11 11.32 1.30
CA LEU A 88 1.85 11.51 2.03
C LEU A 88 1.97 12.45 3.23
N ASN A 89 3.14 12.49 3.86
CA ASN A 89 3.39 13.25 5.09
C ASN A 89 4.23 14.52 4.84
N GLY A 90 4.86 14.66 3.67
CA GLY A 90 5.53 15.91 3.27
C GLY A 90 6.80 16.26 4.04
N ILE A 91 7.47 15.27 4.63
CA ILE A 91 8.77 15.42 5.32
C ILE A 91 9.86 14.80 4.46
#